data_AF-B0MN94-F1
#
_entry.id   AF-B0MN94-F1
#
_cell.length_a   1.000
_cell.length_b   1.000
_cell.length_c   1.000
_cell.angle_alpha   90.00
_cell.angle_beta   90.00
_cell.angle_gamma   90.00
#
_symmetry.space_group_name_H-M   'P 1'
#
loop_
_entity.id
_entity.type
_entity.pdbx_description
1 polymer ?
#
loop_
_entity_poly.entity_id
_entity_poly.type
_entity_poly.pdbx_seq_one_letter_code
_entity_poly.pdbx_strand_id
1 'polypeptide(L)'
;MNEQNNYQQPVEQNFQQDNQGYQQPAPQYQQPAPQYQQPYGQQFYGPVRQLNTRRGLLKLILLSIITFGIYPFVFFSGISEDINLIASRFDGKKTMHYCLMAFIIGPLTFGIGFIVWFHNLSSRMGNELARRGIAYSFGASDYWLWNVLGSLIIIGPFVYLHKLARASVLLAQDYNVRG
;
A
#
# COMPACT_ATOMS: atom_id res chain seq x y z
N MET A 1 38.85 69.17 15.94
CA MET A 1 40.14 68.49 16.15
C MET A 1 40.15 67.89 17.53
N ASN A 2 40.11 66.56 17.54
CA ASN A 2 40.67 65.60 18.48
C ASN A 2 40.14 65.52 19.92
N GLU A 3 39.22 64.56 20.08
CA GLU A 3 38.90 63.82 21.28
C GLU A 3 40.06 62.89 21.66
N GLN A 4 40.54 62.99 22.91
CA GLN A 4 41.33 61.97 23.59
C GLN A 4 40.73 61.79 24.99
N ASN A 5 40.02 60.69 25.20
CA ASN A 5 39.76 60.18 26.55
C ASN A 5 40.00 58.67 26.55
N ASN A 6 41.06 58.30 27.24
CA ASN A 6 41.54 56.98 27.58
C ASN A 6 40.91 56.58 28.90
N TYR A 7 40.14 55.48 28.98
CA TYR A 7 39.97 54.74 30.22
C TYR A 7 39.83 53.23 29.95
N GLN A 8 40.76 52.50 30.58
CA GLN A 8 40.96 51.06 30.59
C GLN A 8 39.81 50.30 31.29
N GLN A 9 39.54 49.10 30.77
CA GLN A 9 38.65 48.09 31.35
C GLN A 9 39.26 47.47 32.63
N PRO A 10 38.48 47.26 33.70
CA PRO A 10 38.88 46.38 34.79
C PRO A 10 38.53 44.92 34.48
N VAL A 11 39.46 44.06 34.87
CA VAL A 11 39.44 42.59 34.79
C VAL A 11 38.69 42.08 36.02
N GLU A 12 37.57 41.38 35.84
CA GLU A 12 36.88 40.73 36.96
C GLU A 12 37.14 39.22 36.99
N GLN A 13 37.28 38.77 38.22
CA GLN A 13 38.08 37.66 38.69
C GLN A 13 37.20 36.44 38.94
N ASN A 14 37.76 35.27 38.66
CA ASN A 14 37.15 33.95 38.88
C ASN A 14 36.62 33.77 40.31
N PHE A 15 35.35 33.38 40.44
CA PHE A 15 34.85 32.60 41.57
C PHE A 15 34.35 31.25 41.05
N GLN A 16 35.17 30.22 41.27
CA GLN A 16 34.73 28.82 41.24
C GLN A 16 34.01 28.51 42.55
N GLN A 17 32.76 28.06 42.48
CA GLN A 17 32.16 27.31 43.58
C GLN A 17 31.58 26.00 43.04
N ASP A 18 32.09 24.95 43.66
CA ASP A 18 31.92 23.51 43.46
C ASP A 18 30.46 23.08 43.55
N ASN A 19 29.98 22.24 42.62
CA ASN A 19 28.81 21.41 42.87
C ASN A 19 28.91 20.07 42.12
N GLN A 20 29.03 19.01 42.90
CA GLN A 20 29.13 17.63 42.47
C GLN A 20 27.83 17.18 41.79
N GLY A 21 27.90 16.90 40.49
CA GLY A 21 26.81 16.36 39.69
C GLY A 21 27.05 14.88 39.35
N TYR A 22 26.15 14.03 39.82
CA TYR A 22 26.03 12.62 39.43
C TYR A 22 26.05 12.47 37.90
N GLN A 23 26.92 11.61 37.37
CA GLN A 23 26.95 11.24 35.95
C GLN A 23 25.69 10.44 35.60
N GLN A 24 24.81 11.06 34.82
CA GLN A 24 23.68 10.41 34.15
C GLN A 24 24.11 10.10 32.70
N PRO A 25 23.91 8.89 32.17
CA PRO A 25 24.30 8.57 30.79
C PRO A 25 23.49 9.40 29.77
N ALA A 26 24.18 9.93 28.76
CA ALA A 26 23.65 10.85 27.77
C ALA A 26 22.43 10.27 27.02
N PRO A 27 21.33 11.02 26.85
CA PRO A 27 20.29 10.63 25.91
C PRO A 27 20.84 10.71 24.47
N GLN A 28 20.73 9.60 23.72
CA GLN A 28 20.94 9.62 22.28
C GLN A 28 19.94 10.60 21.66
N TYR A 29 20.46 11.69 21.09
CA TYR A 29 19.65 12.58 20.26
C TYR A 29 19.23 11.83 18.98
N GLN A 30 17.99 11.34 18.92
CA GLN A 30 17.35 11.12 17.62
C GLN A 30 17.17 12.49 16.95
N GLN A 31 17.87 12.72 15.84
CA GLN A 31 17.57 13.83 14.93
C GLN A 31 16.09 13.75 14.51
N PRO A 32 15.29 14.80 14.68
CA PRO A 32 13.95 14.86 14.09
C PRO A 32 14.07 14.81 12.56
N ALA A 33 13.37 13.88 11.93
CA ALA A 33 13.26 13.84 10.48
C ALA A 33 12.66 15.16 9.95
N PRO A 34 13.14 15.69 8.81
CA PRO A 34 12.68 16.98 8.29
C PRO A 34 11.17 16.95 8.03
N GLN A 35 10.43 17.82 8.73
CA GLN A 35 9.01 18.04 8.49
C GLN A 35 8.84 18.78 7.15
N TYR A 36 8.40 18.05 6.13
CA TYR A 36 7.89 18.65 4.91
C TYR A 36 6.57 19.38 5.22
N GLN A 37 6.58 20.71 5.14
CA GLN A 37 5.40 21.56 5.24
C GLN A 37 4.52 21.29 4.00
N GLN A 38 3.37 20.65 4.20
CA GLN A 38 2.39 20.41 3.15
C GLN A 38 1.41 21.59 3.07
N PRO A 39 0.99 22.03 1.85
CA PRO A 39 0.05 23.13 1.70
C PRO A 39 -1.34 22.74 2.23
N TYR A 40 -1.97 23.66 2.98
CA TYR A 40 -3.30 23.50 3.57
C TYR A 40 -4.35 23.15 2.50
N GLY A 41 -5.00 21.98 2.63
CA GLY A 41 -6.20 21.65 1.85
C GLY A 41 -6.47 20.16 1.58
N GLN A 42 -5.49 19.27 1.71
CA GLN A 42 -5.73 17.82 1.57
C GLN A 42 -5.74 17.15 2.93
N GLN A 43 -6.90 16.61 3.33
CA GLN A 43 -7.01 15.69 4.46
C GLN A 43 -6.17 14.44 4.16
N PHE A 44 -4.96 14.38 4.71
CA PHE A 44 -4.08 13.23 4.58
C PHE A 44 -4.61 12.10 5.48
N TYR A 45 -5.54 11.32 4.95
CA TYR A 45 -5.95 10.07 5.58
C TYR A 45 -4.84 9.05 5.34
N GLY A 46 -3.91 8.94 6.30
CA GLY A 46 -2.95 7.85 6.30
C GLY A 46 -3.64 6.47 6.21
N PRO A 47 -2.90 5.42 5.83
CA PRO A 47 -3.47 4.09 5.65
C PRO A 47 -4.16 3.60 6.93
N VAL A 48 -5.43 3.17 6.82
CA VAL A 48 -6.23 2.66 7.94
C VAL A 48 -5.65 1.34 8.47
N ARG A 49 -5.06 0.53 7.58
CA ARG A 49 -4.31 -0.68 7.93
C ARG A 49 -3.20 -0.93 6.91
N GLN A 50 -2.15 -1.62 7.32
CA GLN A 50 -1.12 -2.06 6.37
C GLN A 50 -1.64 -3.20 5.49
N LEU A 51 -1.61 -3.00 4.17
CA LEU A 51 -2.03 -3.96 3.17
C LEU A 51 -0.89 -4.90 2.79
N ASN A 52 -1.26 -6.10 2.32
CA ASN A 52 -0.29 -7.14 2.01
C ASN A 52 0.40 -6.90 0.66
N THR A 53 1.71 -6.65 0.71
CA THR A 53 2.55 -6.37 -0.47
C THR A 53 3.34 -7.58 -0.97
N ARG A 54 3.09 -8.78 -0.42
CA ARG A 54 3.83 -10.02 -0.73
C ARG A 54 2.97 -11.07 -1.44
N ARG A 55 1.96 -10.63 -2.19
CA ARG A 55 1.15 -11.49 -3.06
C ARG A 55 1.94 -11.82 -4.33
N GLY A 56 1.79 -13.03 -4.84
CA GLY A 56 2.48 -13.46 -6.05
C GLY A 56 1.98 -14.82 -6.55
N LEU A 57 2.17 -15.08 -7.84
CA LEU A 57 1.72 -16.31 -8.50
C LEU A 57 2.36 -17.56 -7.88
N LEU A 58 3.68 -17.55 -7.66
CA LEU A 58 4.38 -18.71 -7.10
C LEU A 58 3.83 -19.05 -5.71
N LYS A 59 3.62 -18.04 -4.87
CA LYS A 59 3.00 -18.20 -3.54
C LYS A 59 1.59 -18.77 -3.65
N LEU A 60 0.79 -18.29 -4.61
CA LEU A 60 -0.54 -18.81 -4.90
C LEU A 60 -0.51 -20.29 -5.28
N ILE A 61 0.37 -20.71 -6.18
CA ILE A 61 0.46 -22.10 -6.62
C ILE A 61 0.93 -23.01 -5.48
N LEU A 62 2.03 -22.66 -4.82
CA LEU A 62 2.62 -23.50 -3.76
C LEU A 62 1.67 -23.66 -2.58
N LEU A 63 1.05 -22.58 -2.12
CA LEU A 63 0.11 -22.66 -1.01
C LEU A 63 -1.21 -23.32 -1.41
N SER A 64 -1.65 -23.20 -2.67
CA SER A 64 -2.81 -23.96 -3.14
C SER A 64 -2.59 -25.46 -3.01
N ILE A 65 -1.38 -25.96 -3.32
CA ILE A 65 -1.05 -27.37 -3.16
C ILE A 65 -1.01 -27.76 -1.68
N ILE A 66 -0.28 -27.01 -0.86
CA ILE A 66 -0.09 -27.33 0.58
C ILE A 66 -1.39 -27.26 1.37
N THR A 67 -2.30 -26.35 0.99
CA THR A 67 -3.59 -26.13 1.67
C THR A 67 -4.75 -26.86 1.00
N PHE A 68 -4.48 -27.80 0.09
CA PHE A 68 -5.49 -28.57 -0.64
C PHE A 68 -6.58 -27.71 -1.28
N GLY A 69 -6.18 -26.60 -1.90
CA GLY A 69 -7.06 -25.70 -2.64
C GLY A 69 -7.77 -24.63 -1.79
N ILE A 70 -7.44 -24.49 -0.50
CA ILE A 70 -8.04 -23.47 0.37
C ILE A 70 -7.40 -22.08 0.16
N TYR A 71 -6.11 -22.01 -0.15
CA TYR A 71 -5.40 -20.73 -0.28
C TYR A 71 -5.96 -19.74 -1.32
N PRO A 72 -6.44 -20.16 -2.51
CA PRO A 72 -7.09 -19.27 -3.47
C PRO A 72 -8.22 -18.43 -2.86
N PHE A 73 -9.00 -19.00 -1.93
CA PHE A 73 -10.07 -18.27 -1.25
C PHE A 73 -9.53 -17.11 -0.42
N VAL A 74 -8.45 -17.34 0.34
CA VAL A 74 -7.77 -16.30 1.13
C VAL A 74 -7.15 -15.25 0.20
N PHE A 75 -6.55 -15.70 -0.90
CA PHE A 75 -5.89 -14.83 -1.88
C PHE A 75 -6.88 -13.85 -2.53
N PHE A 76 -7.95 -14.36 -3.14
CA PHE A 76 -8.93 -13.52 -3.84
C PHE A 76 -9.79 -12.69 -2.89
N SER A 77 -10.15 -13.24 -1.72
CA SER A 77 -10.86 -12.48 -0.69
C SER A 77 -10.03 -11.28 -0.23
N GLY A 78 -8.74 -11.50 0.07
CA GLY A 78 -7.83 -10.42 0.44
C GLY A 78 -7.67 -9.36 -0.65
N ILE A 79 -7.63 -9.73 -1.94
CA ILE A 79 -7.60 -8.76 -3.04
C ILE A 79 -8.89 -7.93 -3.09
N SER A 80 -10.06 -8.58 -2.92
CA SER A 80 -11.36 -7.91 -2.96
C SER A 80 -11.55 -6.91 -1.81
N GLU A 81 -11.07 -7.24 -0.61
CA GLU A 81 -11.07 -6.33 0.54
C GLU A 81 -10.11 -5.16 0.35
N ASP A 82 -8.89 -5.44 -0.12
CA ASP A 82 -7.89 -4.40 -0.31
C ASP A 82 -8.35 -3.39 -1.38
N ILE A 83 -8.90 -3.84 -2.51
CA ILE A 83 -9.44 -2.90 -3.51
C ILE A 83 -10.65 -2.11 -2.97
N ASN A 84 -11.48 -2.71 -2.11
CA ASN A 84 -12.54 -1.97 -1.43
C ASN A 84 -11.97 -0.87 -0.54
N LEU A 85 -10.96 -1.18 0.27
CA LEU A 85 -10.33 -0.20 1.15
C LEU A 85 -9.67 0.94 0.37
N ILE A 86 -9.01 0.61 -0.73
CA ILE A 86 -8.23 1.54 -1.55
C ILE A 86 -9.15 2.44 -2.39
N ALA A 87 -10.15 1.86 -3.07
CA ALA A 87 -10.89 2.53 -4.15
C ALA A 87 -12.30 2.98 -3.77
N SER A 88 -12.97 2.36 -2.78
CA SER A 88 -14.41 2.61 -2.50
C SER A 88 -14.73 4.07 -2.19
N ARG A 89 -13.79 4.82 -1.62
CA ARG A 89 -13.97 6.26 -1.33
C ARG A 89 -13.99 7.14 -2.58
N PHE A 90 -13.42 6.66 -3.69
CA PHE A 90 -13.32 7.41 -4.93
C PHE A 90 -14.35 6.97 -5.97
N ASP A 91 -14.61 5.67 -6.06
CA ASP A 91 -15.53 5.13 -7.07
C ASP A 91 -16.93 4.81 -6.54
N GLY A 92 -17.14 4.85 -5.21
CA GLY A 92 -18.43 4.55 -4.57
C GLY A 92 -18.87 3.09 -4.71
N LYS A 93 -18.02 2.19 -5.20
CA LYS A 93 -18.35 0.79 -5.49
C LYS A 93 -17.85 -0.14 -4.38
N LYS A 94 -18.39 -1.36 -4.33
CA LYS A 94 -17.84 -2.46 -3.52
C LYS A 94 -17.72 -3.73 -4.35
N THR A 95 -16.52 -4.28 -4.39
CA THR A 95 -16.23 -5.61 -4.90
C THR A 95 -16.72 -6.62 -3.87
N MET A 96 -17.52 -7.57 -4.32
CA MET A 96 -18.02 -8.64 -3.46
C MET A 96 -16.87 -9.50 -2.92
N HIS A 97 -16.95 -9.89 -1.66
CA HIS A 97 -16.00 -10.80 -1.05
C HIS A 97 -16.00 -12.15 -1.76
N TYR A 98 -14.81 -12.72 -2.02
CA TYR A 98 -14.70 -13.90 -2.88
C TYR A 98 -15.37 -15.15 -2.31
N CYS A 99 -15.40 -15.36 -0.99
CA CYS A 99 -16.13 -16.50 -0.42
C CYS A 99 -17.63 -16.47 -0.71
N LEU A 100 -18.28 -15.30 -0.58
CA LEU A 100 -19.70 -15.13 -0.94
C LEU A 100 -19.90 -15.44 -2.43
N MET A 101 -18.99 -14.91 -3.24
CA MET A 101 -18.96 -15.10 -4.67
C MET A 101 -18.83 -16.58 -5.06
N ALA A 102 -17.94 -17.32 -4.39
CA ALA A 102 -17.61 -18.70 -4.71
C ALA A 102 -18.64 -19.71 -4.18
N PHE A 103 -19.22 -19.49 -3.00
CA PHE A 103 -20.14 -20.45 -2.38
C PHE A 103 -21.61 -20.23 -2.72
N ILE A 104 -22.01 -19.00 -3.05
CA ILE A 104 -23.41 -18.68 -3.34
C ILE A 104 -23.59 -18.33 -4.81
N ILE A 105 -22.93 -17.26 -5.27
CA ILE A 105 -23.19 -16.71 -6.60
C ILE A 105 -22.68 -17.62 -7.70
N GLY A 106 -21.49 -18.21 -7.53
CA GLY A 106 -20.89 -19.13 -8.49
C GLY A 106 -21.83 -20.30 -8.82
N PRO A 107 -22.27 -21.10 -7.83
CA PRO A 107 -23.23 -22.18 -8.04
C PRO A 107 -24.59 -21.70 -8.57
N LEU A 108 -25.13 -20.59 -8.02
CA LEU A 108 -26.44 -20.06 -8.42
C LEU A 108 -26.48 -19.62 -9.90
N THR A 109 -25.37 -19.10 -10.41
CA THR A 109 -25.26 -18.57 -11.77
C THR A 109 -24.58 -19.54 -12.74
N PHE A 110 -24.37 -20.80 -12.33
CA PHE A 110 -23.64 -21.80 -13.11
C PHE A 110 -22.28 -21.29 -13.63
N GLY A 111 -21.58 -20.52 -12.80
CA GLY A 111 -20.25 -20.00 -13.07
C GLY A 111 -20.19 -18.63 -13.77
N ILE A 112 -21.29 -18.13 -14.35
CA ILE A 112 -21.33 -16.82 -15.02
C ILE A 112 -20.92 -15.69 -14.06
N GLY A 113 -21.28 -15.82 -12.78
CA GLY A 113 -20.89 -14.88 -11.73
C GLY A 113 -19.38 -14.67 -11.67
N PHE A 114 -18.56 -15.72 -11.79
CA PHE A 114 -17.10 -15.58 -11.75
C PHE A 114 -16.58 -14.69 -12.89
N ILE A 115 -17.16 -14.82 -14.09
CA ILE A 115 -16.77 -14.02 -15.24
C ILE A 115 -17.02 -12.53 -14.98
N VAL A 116 -18.23 -12.20 -14.53
CA VAL A 116 -18.61 -10.83 -14.20
C VAL A 116 -17.75 -10.27 -13.07
N TRP A 117 -17.47 -11.08 -12.04
CA TRP A 117 -16.67 -10.67 -10.90
C TRP A 117 -15.22 -10.38 -11.29
N PHE A 118 -14.56 -11.27 -12.04
CA PHE A 118 -13.17 -11.05 -12.46
C PHE A 118 -13.06 -9.88 -13.45
N HIS A 119 -14.02 -9.72 -14.35
CA HIS A 119 -14.09 -8.55 -15.22
C HIS A 119 -14.15 -7.24 -14.42
N ASN A 120 -15.10 -7.15 -13.48
CA ASN A 120 -15.33 -5.95 -12.69
C ASN A 120 -14.17 -5.66 -11.73
N LEU A 121 -13.61 -6.69 -11.09
CA LEU A 121 -12.41 -6.56 -10.27
C LEU A 121 -11.25 -6.01 -11.10
N SER A 122 -10.99 -6.59 -12.27
CA SER A 122 -9.86 -6.18 -13.11
C SER A 122 -10.03 -4.75 -13.63
N SER A 123 -11.22 -4.39 -14.10
CA SER A 123 -11.55 -3.02 -14.50
C SER A 123 -11.31 -2.03 -13.35
N ARG A 124 -11.78 -2.37 -12.16
CA ARG A 124 -11.67 -1.52 -10.98
C ARG A 124 -10.22 -1.31 -10.53
N MET A 125 -9.43 -2.38 -10.50
CA MET A 125 -8.01 -2.29 -10.19
C MET A 125 -7.25 -1.48 -11.24
N GLY A 126 -7.57 -1.62 -12.53
CA GLY A 126 -7.00 -0.84 -13.61
C GLY A 126 -7.27 0.65 -13.50
N ASN A 127 -8.53 1.02 -13.21
CA ASN A 127 -8.91 2.41 -12.98
C ASN A 127 -8.16 3.01 -11.79
N GLU A 128 -7.98 2.22 -10.72
CA GLU A 128 -7.27 2.69 -9.53
C GLU A 128 -5.75 2.83 -9.76
N LEU A 129 -5.14 1.93 -10.55
CA LEU A 129 -3.74 2.07 -10.98
C LEU A 129 -3.54 3.36 -11.79
N ALA A 130 -4.42 3.63 -12.75
CA ALA A 130 -4.38 4.84 -13.55
C ALA A 130 -4.59 6.10 -12.69
N ARG A 131 -5.56 6.07 -11.78
CA ARG A 131 -5.86 7.18 -10.85
C ARG A 131 -4.67 7.52 -9.94
N ARG A 132 -3.94 6.50 -9.47
CA ARG A 132 -2.74 6.66 -8.62
C ARG A 132 -1.47 6.99 -9.41
N GLY A 133 -1.53 7.04 -10.75
CA GLY A 133 -0.36 7.28 -11.60
C GLY A 133 0.68 6.16 -11.52
N ILE A 134 0.26 4.93 -11.19
CA ILE A 134 1.15 3.77 -11.11
C ILE A 134 1.36 3.26 -12.54
N ALA A 135 2.63 3.23 -12.98
CA ALA A 135 3.02 2.82 -14.33
C ALA A 135 2.90 1.30 -14.54
N TYR A 136 1.67 0.78 -14.51
CA TYR A 136 1.37 -0.62 -14.73
C TYR A 136 -0.01 -0.78 -15.40
N SER A 137 -0.04 -1.39 -16.59
CA SER A 137 -1.27 -1.64 -17.32
C SER A 137 -1.90 -2.96 -16.90
N PHE A 138 -3.07 -2.86 -16.28
CA PHE A 138 -3.92 -3.99 -15.93
C PHE A 138 -5.39 -3.59 -16.05
N GLY A 139 -6.25 -4.48 -16.53
CA GLY A 139 -7.67 -4.16 -16.66
C GLY A 139 -8.55 -5.31 -17.10
N ALA A 140 -9.79 -5.01 -17.44
CA ALA A 140 -10.75 -5.98 -17.98
C ALA A 140 -10.26 -6.65 -19.28
N SER A 141 -9.55 -5.92 -20.13
CA SER A 141 -8.95 -6.47 -21.35
C SER A 141 -7.95 -7.58 -21.05
N ASP A 142 -7.13 -7.44 -20.00
CA ASP A 142 -6.20 -8.48 -19.56
C ASP A 142 -6.92 -9.72 -19.05
N TYR A 143 -8.06 -9.56 -18.37
CA TYR A 143 -8.89 -10.70 -17.98
C TYR A 143 -9.37 -11.47 -19.21
N TRP A 144 -9.98 -10.79 -20.17
CA TRP A 144 -10.49 -11.45 -21.39
C TRP A 144 -9.36 -12.06 -22.22
N LEU A 145 -8.26 -11.33 -22.41
CA LEU A 145 -7.14 -11.81 -23.22
C LEU A 145 -6.43 -13.00 -22.57
N TRP A 146 -6.07 -12.90 -21.29
CA TRP A 146 -5.21 -13.91 -20.66
C TRP A 146 -6.02 -15.02 -20.00
N ASN A 147 -7.09 -14.71 -19.28
CA ASN A 147 -7.88 -15.74 -18.59
C ASN A 147 -8.86 -16.47 -19.50
N VAL A 148 -9.49 -15.76 -20.46
CA VAL A 148 -10.48 -16.36 -21.36
C VAL A 148 -9.84 -16.85 -22.65
N LEU A 149 -9.31 -15.96 -23.49
CA LEU A 149 -8.68 -16.35 -24.77
C LEU A 149 -7.39 -17.14 -24.54
N GLY A 150 -6.57 -16.73 -23.57
CA GLY A 150 -5.34 -17.42 -23.23
C GLY A 150 -5.54 -18.78 -22.57
N SER A 151 -6.76 -19.15 -22.15
CA SER A 151 -7.04 -20.50 -21.67
C SER A 151 -6.84 -21.57 -22.76
N LEU A 152 -6.98 -21.18 -24.04
CA LEU A 152 -6.76 -22.06 -25.20
C LEU A 152 -5.32 -22.61 -25.27
N ILE A 153 -4.36 -21.93 -24.64
CA ILE A 153 -2.95 -22.34 -24.59
C ILE A 153 -2.49 -22.76 -23.19
N ILE A 154 -3.43 -22.95 -22.23
CA ILE A 154 -3.22 -23.34 -20.82
C ILE A 154 -2.44 -22.32 -19.98
N ILE A 155 -1.43 -21.65 -20.54
CA ILE A 155 -0.55 -20.70 -19.86
C ILE A 155 -1.25 -19.37 -19.58
N GLY A 156 -2.27 -19.01 -20.37
CA GLY A 156 -2.94 -17.70 -20.27
C GLY A 156 -3.48 -17.38 -18.86
N PRO A 157 -4.26 -18.25 -18.21
CA PRO A 157 -4.74 -18.03 -16.85
C PRO A 157 -3.61 -17.73 -15.85
N PHE A 158 -2.45 -18.38 -15.99
CA PHE A 158 -1.29 -18.08 -15.13
C PHE A 158 -0.72 -16.68 -15.38
N VAL A 159 -0.68 -16.23 -16.62
CA VAL A 159 -0.29 -14.86 -16.97
C VAL A 159 -1.27 -13.86 -16.35
N TYR A 160 -2.57 -14.11 -16.46
CA TYR A 160 -3.60 -13.28 -15.81
C TYR A 160 -3.39 -13.19 -14.30
N LEU A 161 -3.22 -14.34 -13.62
CA LEU A 161 -3.01 -14.40 -12.18
C LEU A 161 -1.73 -13.69 -11.74
N HIS A 162 -0.65 -13.80 -12.52
CA HIS A 162 0.57 -13.03 -12.29
C HIS A 162 0.29 -11.53 -12.38
N LYS A 163 -0.42 -11.09 -13.43
CA LYS A 163 -0.70 -9.68 -13.64
C LYS A 163 -1.61 -9.09 -12.55
N LEU A 164 -2.63 -9.84 -12.15
CA LEU A 164 -3.55 -9.50 -11.05
C LEU A 164 -2.79 -9.40 -9.72
N ALA A 165 -1.95 -10.38 -9.41
CA ALA A 165 -1.13 -10.37 -8.21
C ALA A 165 -0.21 -9.13 -8.17
N ARG A 166 0.40 -8.79 -9.31
CA ARG A 166 1.26 -7.60 -9.40
C ARG A 166 0.49 -6.30 -9.23
N ALA A 167 -0.65 -6.15 -9.89
CA ALA A 167 -1.53 -5.00 -9.68
C ALA A 167 -1.90 -4.83 -8.20
N SER A 168 -2.28 -5.93 -7.54
CA SER A 168 -2.64 -5.91 -6.11
C SER A 168 -1.48 -5.45 -5.22
N VAL A 169 -0.25 -5.94 -5.47
CA VAL A 169 0.92 -5.53 -4.70
C VAL A 169 1.24 -4.05 -4.91
N LEU A 170 1.22 -3.57 -6.15
CA LEU A 170 1.52 -2.17 -6.45
C LEU A 170 0.52 -1.22 -5.79
N LEU A 171 -0.77 -1.56 -5.86
CA LEU A 171 -1.83 -0.81 -5.19
C LEU A 171 -1.66 -0.83 -3.66
N ALA A 172 -1.34 -1.98 -3.08
CA ALA A 172 -1.08 -2.10 -1.64
C ALA A 172 0.16 -1.29 -1.22
N GLN A 173 1.22 -1.28 -2.02
CA GLN A 173 2.43 -0.50 -1.74
C GLN A 173 2.15 1.00 -1.76
N ASP A 174 1.46 1.49 -2.79
CA ASP A 174 1.10 2.91 -2.88
C ASP A 174 0.16 3.33 -1.74
N TYR A 175 -0.86 2.51 -1.44
CA TYR A 175 -1.75 2.72 -0.30
C TYR A 175 -1.00 2.77 1.03
N ASN A 176 -0.08 1.84 1.29
CA ASN A 176 0.67 1.79 2.55
C ASN A 176 1.56 3.02 2.77
N VAL A 177 1.91 3.75 1.70
CA VAL A 177 2.71 4.99 1.78
C VAL A 177 1.81 6.22 1.83
N ARG A 178 0.74 6.27 1.03
CA ARG A 178 -0.02 7.49 0.75
C ARG A 178 -1.45 7.51 1.29
N GLY A 179 -1.98 6.35 1.66
CA GLY A 179 -3.40 6.16 1.99
C GLY A 179 -4.29 5.96 0.78
#